data_AF-A0A1F6G5L5-F1
#
_entry.id   AF-A0A1F6G5L5-F1
#
_cell.length_a   1.000
_cell.length_b   1.000
_cell.length_c   1.000
_cell.angle_alpha   90.00
_cell.angle_beta   90.00
_cell.angle_gamma   90.00
#
_symmetry.space_group_name_H-M   'P 1'
#
loop_
_entity.id
_entity.type
_entity.pdbx_description
1 polymer ?
#
loop_
_entity_poly.entity_id
_entity_poly.type
_entity_poly.pdbx_seq_one_letter_code
_entity_poly.pdbx_strand_id
1 'polypeptide(L)'
;MADEANKAPAGEEKIPFAPAPNDELELPVESAEQTAHQGQIKLIQEIMGKETFIDPLNSEQITKAYAHYDRSSEKMMEVLLTSFKTYCRKSIREAALIRVKNEVATMLFDEAEMAKRQAVEELSKHIQTDEHLERLLAMLLFKNHFWNWLRFGLKEIFKEQRAQPGHQINQYLNRRFHRLKGEKGFHTVADLINHDLTEIVNTFKSQVMKSGLKIFDPPQQPPTT
;
A
#
# COMPACT_ATOMS: atom_id res chain seq x y z
N MET A 1 79.06 -51.47 37.34
CA MET A 1 78.41 -52.79 37.48
C MET A 1 77.41 -52.92 36.35
N ALA A 2 77.52 -54.01 35.58
CA ALA A 2 76.65 -54.62 34.56
C ALA A 2 75.64 -53.72 33.81
N ASP A 3 75.78 -53.49 32.51
CA ASP A 3 75.49 -54.37 31.34
C ASP A 3 74.02 -54.66 31.06
N GLU A 4 73.75 -54.78 29.75
CA GLU A 4 72.54 -55.23 29.03
C GLU A 4 71.55 -54.14 28.56
N ALA A 5 71.63 -53.66 27.32
CA ALA A 5 71.46 -54.32 26.01
C ALA A 5 69.99 -54.55 25.59
N ASN A 6 69.58 -53.69 24.65
CA ASN A 6 69.06 -54.09 23.34
C ASN A 6 67.56 -54.42 23.20
N LYS A 7 66.81 -53.50 22.58
CA LYS A 7 66.00 -53.78 21.37
C LYS A 7 65.46 -52.47 20.76
N ALA A 8 66.05 -52.07 19.63
CA ALA A 8 65.30 -51.46 18.53
C ALA A 8 65.00 -52.63 17.54
N PRO A 9 64.04 -52.54 16.57
CA PRO A 9 64.03 -51.43 15.61
C PRO A 9 62.68 -51.04 14.98
N ALA A 10 62.79 -50.00 14.15
CA ALA A 10 62.14 -49.82 12.85
C ALA A 10 60.64 -49.46 12.81
N GLY A 11 60.41 -48.24 12.35
CA GLY A 11 59.16 -47.72 11.81
C GLY A 11 59.35 -46.26 11.43
N GLU A 12 59.99 -46.03 10.28
CA GLU A 12 60.03 -44.74 9.57
C GLU A 12 58.59 -44.18 9.45
N GLU A 13 58.36 -42.88 9.64
CA GLU A 13 58.25 -41.96 8.50
C GLU A 13 58.33 -40.48 8.92
N LYS A 14 58.66 -39.68 7.91
CA LYS A 14 59.24 -38.34 7.95
C LYS A 14 58.20 -37.24 8.24
N ILE A 15 58.66 -36.20 8.94
CA ILE A 15 58.03 -34.87 9.06
C ILE A 15 58.02 -34.21 7.66
N PRO A 16 57.00 -33.40 7.29
CA PRO A 16 57.24 -31.96 7.31
C PRO A 16 56.02 -31.10 7.70
N PHE A 17 56.35 -29.91 8.22
CA PHE A 17 55.48 -28.75 8.39
C PHE A 17 54.41 -28.58 7.29
N ALA A 18 53.17 -28.32 7.70
CA ALA A 18 52.18 -27.64 6.87
C ALA A 18 51.67 -26.39 7.63
N PRO A 19 51.64 -25.20 7.00
CA PRO A 19 51.05 -24.00 7.57
C PRO A 19 49.52 -24.14 7.62
N ALA A 20 48.90 -23.53 8.63
CA ALA A 20 47.45 -23.52 8.82
C ALA A 20 46.73 -23.04 7.54
N PRO A 21 45.59 -23.66 7.16
CA PRO A 21 44.83 -23.20 6.01
C PRO A 21 44.21 -21.85 6.34
N ASN A 22 44.23 -20.96 5.35
CA ASN A 22 43.58 -19.66 5.38
C ASN A 22 42.16 -19.79 5.93
N ASP A 23 41.85 -19.04 7.00
CA ASP A 23 40.51 -18.55 7.26
C ASP A 23 40.15 -17.63 6.08
N GLU A 24 39.61 -18.22 5.01
CA GLU A 24 38.78 -17.48 4.08
C GLU A 24 37.61 -16.95 4.91
N LEU A 25 37.64 -15.63 5.16
CA LEU A 25 36.46 -14.87 5.53
C LEU A 25 35.46 -15.05 4.39
N GLU A 26 34.63 -16.09 4.47
CA GLU A 26 33.42 -16.21 3.67
C GLU A 26 32.54 -15.00 4.02
N LEU A 27 32.64 -13.95 3.22
CA LEU A 27 31.63 -12.91 3.17
C LEU A 27 30.29 -13.61 2.92
N PRO A 28 29.25 -13.37 3.75
CA PRO A 28 27.97 -14.03 3.55
C PRO A 28 27.47 -13.64 2.15
N VAL A 29 27.42 -14.62 1.26
CA VAL A 29 26.77 -14.47 -0.04
C VAL A 29 25.29 -14.36 0.28
N GLU A 30 24.78 -13.12 0.38
CA GLU A 30 23.35 -12.89 0.49
C GLU A 30 22.66 -13.66 -0.64
N SER A 31 21.70 -14.52 -0.28
CA SER A 31 21.00 -15.31 -1.28
C SER A 31 20.21 -14.36 -2.20
N ALA A 32 20.03 -14.74 -3.47
CA ALA A 32 19.24 -13.94 -4.41
C ALA A 32 17.82 -13.62 -3.87
N GLU A 33 17.27 -14.50 -3.03
CA GLU A 33 16.02 -14.29 -2.30
C GLU A 33 16.11 -13.19 -1.23
N GLN A 34 17.22 -13.11 -0.49
CA GLN A 34 17.46 -12.05 0.49
C GLN A 34 17.62 -10.68 -0.19
N THR A 35 18.33 -10.63 -1.32
CA THR A 35 18.51 -9.39 -2.10
C THR A 35 17.19 -8.92 -2.73
N ALA A 36 16.38 -9.85 -3.27
CA ALA A 36 15.04 -9.56 -3.79
C ALA A 36 14.09 -9.02 -2.70
N HIS A 37 14.10 -9.63 -1.51
CA HIS A 37 13.32 -9.16 -0.38
C HIS A 37 13.76 -7.78 0.13
N GLN A 38 15.06 -7.53 0.24
CA GLN A 38 15.57 -6.19 0.58
C GLN A 38 15.13 -5.14 -0.46
N GLY A 39 15.11 -5.49 -1.75
CA GLY A 39 14.62 -4.63 -2.82
C GLY A 39 13.14 -4.26 -2.69
N GLN A 40 12.29 -5.24 -2.39
CA GLN A 40 10.86 -5.02 -2.13
C GLN A 40 10.63 -4.10 -0.91
N ILE A 41 11.38 -4.30 0.17
CA ILE A 41 11.28 -3.49 1.39
C ILE A 41 11.65 -2.03 1.09
N LYS A 42 12.76 -1.79 0.39
CA LYS A 42 13.18 -0.44 -0.02
C LYS A 42 12.13 0.24 -0.89
N LEU A 43 11.57 -0.48 -1.86
CA LEU A 43 10.52 0.05 -2.72
C LEU A 43 9.27 0.47 -1.94
N ILE A 44 8.83 -0.36 -0.98
CA ILE A 44 7.70 -0.03 -0.11
C ILE A 44 8.00 1.22 0.72
N GLN A 45 9.18 1.32 1.31
CA GLN A 45 9.60 2.49 2.09
C GLN A 45 9.63 3.76 1.24
N GLU A 46 10.07 3.68 -0.02
CA GLU A 46 10.07 4.81 -0.95
C GLU A 46 8.66 5.30 -1.26
N ILE A 47 7.72 4.38 -1.54
CA ILE A 47 6.33 4.74 -1.87
C ILE A 47 5.61 5.27 -0.62
N MET A 48 5.83 4.66 0.53
CA MET A 48 5.18 5.06 1.78
C MET A 48 5.80 6.30 2.43
N GLY A 49 7.10 6.53 2.25
CA GLY A 49 7.80 7.66 2.85
C GLY A 49 7.41 9.02 2.25
N LYS A 50 6.41 9.05 1.34
CA LYS A 50 5.92 10.25 0.69
C LYS A 50 4.49 10.53 1.10
N GLU A 51 4.31 11.67 1.74
CA GLU A 51 3.00 12.27 1.92
C GLU A 51 2.51 12.76 0.56
N THR A 52 1.52 12.06 0.04
CA THR A 52 0.68 12.56 -1.04
C THR A 52 -0.22 13.66 -0.45
N PHE A 53 0.01 14.92 -0.83
CA PHE A 53 -0.76 16.09 -0.37
C PHE A 53 -2.18 16.17 -0.96
N ILE A 54 -2.68 15.08 -1.51
CA ILE A 54 -3.94 15.05 -2.24
C ILE A 54 -4.98 14.39 -1.35
N ASP A 55 -6.05 15.13 -1.03
CA ASP A 55 -7.25 14.54 -0.45
C ASP A 55 -7.82 13.52 -1.45
N PRO A 56 -7.84 12.22 -1.12
CA PRO A 56 -8.31 11.21 -2.04
C PRO A 56 -9.84 11.10 -2.07
N LEU A 57 -10.55 11.81 -1.20
CA LEU A 57 -12.00 11.76 -1.07
C LEU A 57 -12.64 12.94 -1.80
N ASN A 58 -13.38 12.64 -2.87
CA ASN A 58 -14.14 13.67 -3.58
C ASN A 58 -15.47 13.93 -2.87
N SER A 59 -15.61 15.11 -2.26
CA SER A 59 -16.79 15.49 -1.47
C SER A 59 -18.12 15.34 -2.22
N GLU A 60 -18.15 15.65 -3.52
CA GLU A 60 -19.36 15.55 -4.34
C GLU A 60 -19.72 14.08 -4.64
N GLN A 61 -18.74 13.25 -5.01
CA GLN A 61 -18.98 11.82 -5.26
C GLN A 61 -19.41 11.10 -3.98
N ILE A 62 -18.77 11.41 -2.85
CA ILE A 62 -19.11 10.83 -1.54
C ILE A 62 -20.54 11.20 -1.14
N THR A 63 -20.92 12.47 -1.27
CA THR A 63 -22.29 12.90 -0.91
C THR A 63 -23.35 12.34 -1.84
N LYS A 64 -23.08 12.26 -3.16
CA LYS A 64 -23.98 11.61 -4.12
C LYS A 64 -24.16 10.11 -3.82
N ALA A 65 -23.06 9.39 -3.53
CA ALA A 65 -23.15 7.98 -3.15
C ALA A 65 -23.92 7.80 -1.84
N TYR A 66 -23.67 8.66 -0.85
CA TYR A 66 -24.36 8.62 0.42
C TYR A 66 -25.87 8.88 0.31
N ALA A 67 -26.31 9.74 -0.59
CA ALA A 67 -27.74 10.00 -0.84
C ALA A 67 -28.52 8.74 -1.28
N HIS A 68 -27.82 7.68 -1.70
CA HIS A 68 -28.39 6.39 -2.05
C HIS A 68 -28.04 5.27 -1.08
N TYR A 69 -27.32 5.56 0.00
CA TYR A 69 -26.75 4.55 0.91
C TYR A 69 -27.80 3.57 1.46
N ASP A 70 -28.96 4.10 1.83
CA ASP A 70 -30.10 3.33 2.35
C ASP A 70 -30.69 2.32 1.35
N ARG A 71 -30.49 2.55 0.04
CA ARG A 71 -30.96 1.66 -1.04
C ARG A 71 -29.86 0.73 -1.54
N SER A 72 -28.61 1.20 -1.50
CA SER A 72 -27.44 0.46 -1.97
C SER A 72 -26.21 0.98 -1.24
N SER A 73 -25.75 0.22 -0.25
CA SER A 73 -24.49 0.49 0.45
C SER A 73 -23.27 0.23 -0.45
N GLU A 74 -23.44 -0.60 -1.49
CA GLU A 74 -22.41 -0.96 -2.47
C GLU A 74 -21.85 0.26 -3.21
N LYS A 75 -22.70 1.22 -3.60
CA LYS A 75 -22.26 2.45 -4.27
C LYS A 75 -21.27 3.26 -3.42
N MET A 76 -21.48 3.31 -2.10
CA MET A 76 -20.54 3.98 -1.22
C MET A 76 -19.21 3.24 -1.17
N MET A 77 -19.25 1.91 -1.09
CA MET A 77 -18.05 1.09 -1.09
C MET A 77 -17.27 1.23 -2.40
N GLU A 78 -17.96 1.23 -3.55
CA GLU A 78 -17.36 1.41 -4.88
C GLU A 78 -16.61 2.74 -4.99
N VAL A 79 -17.23 3.84 -4.54
CA VAL A 79 -16.58 5.17 -4.53
C VAL A 79 -15.34 5.16 -3.64
N LEU A 80 -15.44 4.62 -2.42
CA LEU A 80 -14.31 4.55 -1.50
C LEU A 80 -13.16 3.68 -2.02
N LEU A 81 -13.47 2.53 -2.64
CA LEU A 81 -12.48 1.65 -3.25
C LEU A 81 -11.80 2.34 -4.44
N THR A 82 -12.57 3.04 -5.27
CA THR A 82 -12.04 3.79 -6.41
C THR A 82 -11.13 4.93 -5.96
N SER A 83 -11.53 5.69 -4.94
CA SER A 83 -10.70 6.71 -4.29
C SER A 83 -9.41 6.10 -3.75
N PHE A 84 -9.49 4.96 -3.08
CA PHE A 84 -8.33 4.29 -2.51
C PHE A 84 -7.36 3.76 -3.57
N LYS A 85 -7.85 3.09 -4.62
CA LYS A 85 -7.02 2.66 -5.76
C LYS A 85 -6.36 3.85 -6.44
N THR A 86 -7.07 4.96 -6.58
CA THR A 86 -6.54 6.19 -7.18
C THR A 86 -5.43 6.79 -6.31
N TYR A 87 -5.62 6.80 -5.00
CA TYR A 87 -4.60 7.23 -4.03
C TYR A 87 -3.32 6.37 -4.12
N CYS A 88 -3.48 5.04 -4.19
CA CYS A 88 -2.34 4.13 -4.33
C CYS A 88 -1.57 4.39 -5.63
N ARG A 89 -2.28 4.51 -6.76
CA ARG A 89 -1.67 4.80 -8.07
C ARG A 89 -0.94 6.14 -8.11
N LYS A 90 -1.49 7.17 -7.44
CA LYS A 90 -0.81 8.47 -7.30
C LYS A 90 0.47 8.37 -6.48
N SER A 91 0.43 7.62 -5.36
CA SER A 91 1.61 7.40 -4.52
C SER A 91 2.73 6.68 -5.29
N ILE A 92 2.38 5.67 -6.09
CA ILE A 92 3.32 4.96 -6.98
C ILE A 92 3.90 5.92 -8.02
N ARG A 93 3.05 6.73 -8.67
CA ARG A 93 3.47 7.71 -9.67
C ARG A 93 4.46 8.72 -9.08
N GLU A 94 4.19 9.28 -7.92
CA GLU A 94 5.08 10.25 -7.27
C GLU A 94 6.42 9.64 -6.92
N ALA A 95 6.44 8.39 -6.41
CA ALA A 95 7.67 7.67 -6.14
C ALA A 95 8.51 7.47 -7.42
N ALA A 96 7.88 7.10 -8.53
CA ALA A 96 8.56 6.96 -9.83
C ALA A 96 9.17 8.29 -10.31
N LEU A 97 8.42 9.39 -10.24
CA LEU A 97 8.88 10.70 -10.69
C LEU A 97 10.07 11.22 -9.87
N ILE A 98 10.14 10.89 -8.58
CA ILE A 98 11.25 11.26 -7.71
C ILE A 98 12.55 10.56 -8.15
N ARG A 99 12.47 9.29 -8.55
CA ARG A 99 13.65 8.51 -8.98
C ARG A 99 14.36 9.15 -10.17
N VAL A 100 13.60 9.70 -11.11
CA VAL A 100 14.13 10.34 -12.33
C VAL A 100 14.28 11.86 -12.19
N LYS A 101 14.03 12.45 -11.02
CA LYS A 101 14.00 13.90 -10.83
C LYS A 101 15.29 14.59 -11.28
N ASN A 102 16.45 14.04 -10.90
CA ASN A 102 17.75 14.65 -11.19
C ASN A 102 18.12 14.52 -12.66
N GLU A 103 17.83 13.38 -13.27
CA GLU A 103 18.06 13.10 -14.68
C GLU A 103 17.23 14.03 -15.57
N VAL A 104 15.94 14.12 -15.25
CA VAL A 104 14.97 14.96 -15.97
C VAL A 104 15.28 16.46 -15.85
N ALA A 105 15.92 16.90 -14.76
CA ALA A 105 16.28 18.31 -14.56
C ALA A 105 17.28 18.85 -15.60
N THR A 106 18.02 17.96 -16.26
CA THR A 106 19.04 18.31 -17.27
C THR A 106 18.63 18.00 -18.71
N MET A 107 17.46 17.39 -18.92
CA MET A 107 16.97 16.96 -20.23
C MET A 107 16.17 18.05 -20.96
N LEU A 108 16.05 17.91 -22.28
CA LEU A 108 15.08 18.69 -23.05
C LEU A 108 13.66 18.31 -22.67
N PHE A 109 12.70 19.23 -22.83
CA PHE A 109 11.32 19.05 -22.34
C PHE A 109 10.65 17.76 -22.85
N ASP A 110 10.78 17.44 -24.13
CA ASP A 110 10.14 16.25 -24.71
C ASP A 110 10.78 14.95 -24.19
N GLU A 111 12.11 14.93 -24.05
CA GLU A 111 12.87 13.81 -23.48
C GLU A 111 12.52 13.60 -22.00
N ALA A 112 12.43 14.69 -21.25
CA ALA A 112 11.98 14.74 -19.87
C ALA A 112 10.58 14.14 -19.69
N GLU A 113 9.63 14.51 -20.55
CA GLU A 113 8.27 13.96 -20.50
C GLU A 113 8.21 12.46 -20.86
N MET A 114 9.02 12.02 -21.83
CA MET A 114 9.16 10.58 -22.14
C MET A 114 9.75 9.80 -20.96
N ALA A 115 10.85 10.27 -20.38
CA ALA A 115 11.51 9.61 -19.25
C ALA A 115 10.58 9.51 -18.03
N LYS A 116 9.81 10.56 -17.72
CA LYS A 116 8.80 10.53 -16.66
C LYS A 116 7.73 9.45 -16.89
N ARG A 117 7.23 9.34 -18.13
CA ARG A 117 6.20 8.35 -18.48
C ARG A 117 6.75 6.93 -18.36
N GLN A 118 7.94 6.68 -18.90
CA GLN A 118 8.61 5.39 -18.82
C GLN A 118 8.84 4.98 -17.36
N ALA A 119 9.35 5.88 -16.51
CA ALA A 119 9.57 5.58 -15.09
C ALA A 119 8.28 5.17 -14.36
N VAL A 120 7.17 5.83 -14.65
CA VAL A 120 5.85 5.50 -14.06
C VAL A 120 5.35 4.16 -14.56
N GLU A 121 5.48 3.88 -15.87
CA GLU A 121 5.07 2.62 -16.49
C GLU A 121 5.88 1.43 -15.96
N GLU A 122 7.21 1.56 -15.91
CA GLU A 122 8.11 0.53 -15.40
C GLU A 122 7.79 0.18 -13.94
N LEU A 123 7.64 1.20 -13.08
CA LEU A 123 7.34 0.97 -11.68
C LEU A 123 5.93 0.36 -11.49
N SER A 124 4.95 0.87 -12.22
CA SER A 124 3.58 0.34 -12.15
C SER A 124 3.54 -1.11 -12.61
N LYS A 125 4.23 -1.44 -13.71
CA LYS A 125 4.32 -2.80 -14.25
C LYS A 125 5.03 -3.73 -13.26
N HIS A 126 6.14 -3.30 -12.66
CA HIS A 126 6.86 -4.08 -11.66
C HIS A 126 5.95 -4.46 -10.48
N ILE A 127 5.19 -3.49 -9.94
CA ILE A 127 4.25 -3.74 -8.85
C ILE A 127 3.08 -4.62 -9.32
N GLN A 128 2.53 -4.38 -10.50
CA GLN A 128 1.42 -5.16 -11.05
C GLN A 128 1.79 -6.63 -11.29
N THR A 129 3.04 -6.93 -11.64
CA THR A 129 3.52 -8.30 -11.86
C THR A 129 3.77 -9.07 -10.57
N ASP A 130 3.97 -8.40 -9.45
CA ASP A 130 4.21 -9.02 -8.14
C ASP A 130 2.96 -8.84 -7.26
N GLU A 131 2.08 -9.84 -7.27
CA GLU A 131 0.83 -9.83 -6.53
C GLU A 131 1.02 -9.72 -5.01
N HIS A 132 2.11 -10.27 -4.47
CA HIS A 132 2.41 -10.16 -3.04
C HIS A 132 2.82 -8.75 -2.66
N LEU A 133 3.70 -8.14 -3.47
CA LEU A 133 4.10 -6.75 -3.32
C LEU A 133 2.91 -5.80 -3.45
N GLU A 134 2.05 -5.99 -4.46
CA GLU A 134 0.86 -5.17 -4.67
C GLU A 134 -0.07 -5.19 -3.45
N ARG A 135 -0.39 -6.40 -2.94
CA ARG A 135 -1.26 -6.57 -1.77
C ARG A 135 -0.65 -5.99 -0.50
N LEU A 136 0.65 -6.21 -0.28
CA LEU A 136 1.36 -5.67 0.88
C LEU A 136 1.37 -4.13 0.83
N LEU A 137 1.68 -3.56 -0.33
CA LEU A 137 1.67 -2.12 -0.55
C LEU A 137 0.28 -1.52 -0.31
N ALA A 138 -0.78 -2.13 -0.86
CA ALA A 138 -2.15 -1.70 -0.60
C ALA A 138 -2.48 -1.72 0.90
N MET A 139 -2.15 -2.81 1.60
CA MET A 139 -2.41 -2.91 3.03
C MET A 139 -1.69 -1.82 3.84
N LEU A 140 -0.44 -1.55 3.50
CA LEU A 140 0.37 -0.56 4.21
C LEU A 140 -0.08 0.88 3.93
N LEU A 141 -0.39 1.21 2.68
CA LEU A 141 -0.96 2.52 2.32
C LEU A 141 -2.32 2.74 2.98
N PHE A 142 -3.14 1.69 3.07
CA PHE A 142 -4.40 1.76 3.80
C PHE A 142 -4.18 2.06 5.28
N LYS A 143 -3.38 1.23 5.97
CA LYS A 143 -3.20 1.31 7.43
C LYS A 143 -2.55 2.61 7.87
N ASN A 144 -1.52 3.07 7.15
CA ASN A 144 -0.72 4.20 7.59
C ASN A 144 -1.30 5.54 7.15
N HIS A 145 -1.88 5.63 5.95
CA HIS A 145 -2.26 6.91 5.37
C HIS A 145 -3.77 7.01 5.15
N PHE A 146 -4.33 6.13 4.32
CA PHE A 146 -5.72 6.30 3.85
C PHE A 146 -6.76 6.13 4.97
N TRP A 147 -6.48 5.31 5.97
CA TRP A 147 -7.38 5.10 7.11
C TRP A 147 -7.71 6.40 7.85
N ASN A 148 -6.72 7.27 8.05
CA ASN A 148 -6.92 8.55 8.73
C ASN A 148 -7.75 9.50 7.86
N TRP A 149 -7.43 9.57 6.56
CA TRP A 149 -8.24 10.30 5.58
C TRP A 149 -9.69 9.85 5.58
N LEU A 150 -9.94 8.53 5.60
CA LEU A 150 -11.29 8.00 5.63
C LEU A 150 -12.02 8.37 6.92
N ARG A 151 -11.37 8.18 8.08
CA ARG A 151 -11.99 8.40 9.39
C ARG A 151 -12.35 9.88 9.63
N PHE A 152 -11.44 10.78 9.29
CA PHE A 152 -11.62 12.21 9.55
C PHE A 152 -12.19 12.96 8.35
N GLY A 153 -11.73 12.65 7.13
CA GLY A 153 -12.17 13.30 5.91
C GLY A 153 -13.65 13.08 5.60
N LEU A 154 -14.20 11.88 5.81
CA LEU A 154 -15.65 11.68 5.64
C LEU A 154 -16.46 12.59 6.56
N LYS A 155 -16.04 12.72 7.82
CA LYS A 155 -16.72 13.59 8.79
C LYS A 155 -16.68 15.05 8.37
N GLU A 156 -15.52 15.53 7.90
CA GLU A 156 -15.38 16.91 7.42
C GLU A 156 -16.20 17.15 6.15
N ILE A 157 -16.22 16.22 5.20
CA ILE A 157 -17.08 16.29 4.00
C ILE A 157 -18.54 16.50 4.40
N PHE A 158 -19.08 15.69 5.32
CA PHE A 158 -20.47 15.86 5.74
C PHE A 158 -20.69 17.17 6.50
N LYS A 159 -19.72 17.62 7.30
CA LYS A 159 -19.82 18.90 8.02
C LYS A 159 -19.87 20.08 7.05
N GLU A 160 -18.97 20.12 6.06
CA GLU A 160 -18.91 21.17 5.03
C GLU A 160 -20.17 21.18 4.16
N GLN A 161 -20.56 20.01 3.65
CA GLN A 161 -21.70 19.89 2.74
C GLN A 161 -23.03 20.20 3.42
N ARG A 162 -23.12 19.99 4.74
CA ARG A 162 -24.31 20.37 5.52
C ARG A 162 -24.35 21.85 5.87
N ALA A 163 -23.20 22.49 6.02
CA ALA A 163 -23.12 23.93 6.28
C ALA A 163 -23.61 24.76 5.07
N GLN A 164 -23.59 24.18 3.87
CA GLN A 164 -24.10 24.81 2.66
C GLN A 164 -25.64 24.91 2.66
N PRO A 165 -26.20 26.14 2.60
CA PRO A 165 -27.65 26.34 2.52
C PRO A 165 -28.25 25.66 1.28
N GLY A 166 -29.35 24.94 1.46
CA GLY A 166 -30.07 24.28 0.36
C GLY A 166 -29.40 23.04 -0.22
N HIS A 167 -28.25 22.59 0.31
CA HIS A 167 -27.59 21.40 -0.20
C HIS A 167 -28.47 20.14 -0.09
N GLN A 168 -28.53 19.35 -1.16
CA GLN A 168 -29.48 18.22 -1.29
C GLN A 168 -29.30 17.16 -0.19
N ILE A 169 -28.08 17.02 0.34
CA ILE A 169 -27.77 16.08 1.42
C ILE A 169 -28.59 16.37 2.69
N ASN A 170 -28.88 17.64 2.98
CA ASN A 170 -29.64 18.05 4.17
C ASN A 170 -31.08 17.55 4.08
N GLN A 171 -31.71 17.64 2.90
CA GLN A 171 -33.06 17.13 2.68
C GLN A 171 -33.12 15.60 2.80
N TYR A 172 -32.10 14.90 2.30
CA TYR A 172 -31.99 13.45 2.44
C TYR A 172 -31.82 13.03 3.90
N LEU A 173 -30.85 13.63 4.60
CA LEU A 173 -30.55 13.34 6.00
C LEU A 173 -31.74 13.63 6.92
N ASN A 174 -32.45 14.74 6.72
CA ASN A 174 -33.64 15.06 7.51
C ASN A 174 -34.74 14.02 7.30
N ARG A 175 -35.05 13.66 6.04
CA ARG A 175 -36.04 12.61 5.74
C ARG A 175 -35.67 11.27 6.39
N ARG A 176 -34.40 10.86 6.27
CA ARG A 176 -33.91 9.60 6.85
C ARG A 176 -33.90 9.64 8.38
N PHE A 177 -33.50 10.75 9.00
CA PHE A 177 -33.56 10.95 10.44
C PHE A 177 -35.00 10.84 10.97
N HIS A 178 -35.97 11.50 10.34
CA HIS A 178 -37.37 11.43 10.78
C HIS A 178 -37.95 10.01 10.72
N ARG A 179 -37.51 9.20 9.75
CA ARG A 179 -37.90 7.80 9.65
C ARG A 179 -37.22 6.94 10.73
N LEU A 180 -35.92 7.14 10.98
CA LEU A 180 -35.12 6.26 11.83
C LEU A 180 -35.04 6.68 13.31
N LYS A 181 -35.42 7.92 13.66
CA LYS A 181 -35.31 8.44 15.04
C LYS A 181 -36.06 7.59 16.07
N GLY A 182 -37.15 6.93 15.67
CA GLY A 182 -37.93 6.04 16.55
C GLY A 182 -37.41 4.61 16.61
N GLU A 183 -36.71 4.13 15.57
CA GLU A 183 -36.25 2.74 15.45
C GLU A 183 -34.89 2.51 16.09
N LYS A 184 -33.98 3.48 15.95
CA LYS A 184 -32.57 3.36 16.38
C LYS A 184 -32.18 4.33 17.51
N GLY A 185 -33.15 5.07 18.07
CA GLY A 185 -32.92 5.98 19.20
C GLY A 185 -32.05 7.19 18.87
N PHE A 186 -32.00 7.63 17.61
CA PHE A 186 -31.24 8.82 17.23
C PHE A 186 -31.92 10.10 17.75
N HIS A 187 -31.18 10.94 18.46
CA HIS A 187 -31.69 12.22 18.98
C HIS A 187 -31.44 13.38 18.03
N THR A 188 -30.37 13.30 17.22
CA THR A 188 -29.99 14.32 16.26
C THR A 188 -29.60 13.71 14.91
N VAL A 189 -29.59 14.54 13.86
CA VAL A 189 -29.04 14.18 12.55
C VAL A 189 -27.55 13.86 12.63
N ALA A 190 -26.82 14.46 13.59
CA ALA A 190 -25.41 14.16 13.80
C ALA A 190 -25.20 12.72 14.30
N ASP A 191 -26.10 12.21 15.14
CA ASP A 191 -26.03 10.82 15.64
C ASP A 191 -26.21 9.82 14.51
N LEU A 192 -27.18 10.06 13.62
CA LEU A 192 -27.39 9.26 12.42
C LEU A 192 -26.11 9.21 11.55
N ILE A 193 -25.52 10.38 11.27
CA ILE A 193 -24.30 10.46 10.44
C ILE A 193 -23.15 9.72 11.11
N ASN A 194 -22.94 9.91 12.42
CA ASN A 194 -21.85 9.24 13.13
C ASN A 194 -22.01 7.71 13.11
N HIS A 195 -23.25 7.22 13.27
CA HIS A 195 -23.56 5.80 13.13
C HIS A 195 -23.22 5.31 11.71
N ASP A 196 -23.75 5.96 10.67
CA ASP A 196 -23.53 5.55 9.27
C ASP A 196 -22.05 5.61 8.89
N LEU A 197 -21.33 6.66 9.29
CA LEU A 197 -19.89 6.78 9.04
C LEU A 197 -19.11 5.63 9.68
N THR A 198 -19.47 5.25 10.91
CA THR A 198 -18.83 4.12 11.59
C THR A 198 -19.07 2.81 10.82
N GLU A 199 -20.29 2.58 10.36
CA GLU A 199 -20.66 1.41 9.57
C GLU A 199 -19.92 1.37 8.22
N ILE A 200 -19.90 2.48 7.50
CA ILE A 200 -19.20 2.66 6.22
C ILE A 200 -17.70 2.37 6.39
N VAL A 201 -17.06 2.97 7.39
CA VAL A 201 -15.62 2.82 7.65
C VAL A 201 -15.27 1.37 8.00
N ASN A 202 -16.08 0.71 8.84
CA ASN A 202 -15.85 -0.68 9.24
C ASN A 202 -16.08 -1.66 8.08
N THR A 203 -17.09 -1.40 7.25
CA THR A 203 -17.37 -2.19 6.05
C THR A 203 -16.21 -2.07 5.07
N PHE A 204 -15.76 -0.84 4.79
CA PHE A 204 -14.62 -0.58 3.92
C PHE A 204 -13.35 -1.27 4.41
N LYS A 205 -13.01 -1.12 5.69
CA LYS A 205 -11.87 -1.83 6.31
C LYS A 205 -11.97 -3.33 6.10
N SER A 206 -13.15 -3.91 6.30
CA SER A 206 -13.37 -5.34 6.12
C SER A 206 -13.17 -5.77 4.68
N GLN A 207 -13.62 -4.97 3.70
CA GLN A 207 -13.40 -5.25 2.29
C GLN A 207 -11.91 -5.16 1.92
N VAL A 208 -11.19 -4.13 2.36
CA VAL A 208 -9.75 -4.01 2.08
C VAL A 208 -8.97 -5.19 2.67
N MET A 209 -9.30 -5.60 3.89
CA MET A 209 -8.58 -6.67 4.59
C MET A 209 -8.95 -8.08 4.11
N LYS A 210 -10.20 -8.33 3.72
CA LYS A 210 -10.66 -9.68 3.29
C LYS A 210 -10.45 -9.94 1.80
N SER A 211 -10.61 -8.93 0.95
CA SER A 211 -10.68 -9.13 -0.50
C SER A 211 -9.33 -9.20 -1.20
N GLY A 212 -8.21 -9.01 -0.49
CA GLY A 212 -6.88 -8.99 -1.10
C GLY A 212 -6.79 -7.92 -2.20
N LEU A 213 -7.13 -6.68 -1.85
CA LEU A 213 -7.33 -5.59 -2.81
C LEU A 213 -6.14 -5.42 -3.75
N LYS A 214 -6.43 -5.47 -5.05
CA LYS A 214 -5.49 -5.10 -6.12
C LYS A 214 -5.59 -3.60 -6.41
N ILE A 215 -4.44 -2.95 -6.56
CA ILE A 215 -4.31 -1.54 -6.92
C ILE A 215 -4.65 -1.37 -8.41
N PHE A 216 -4.18 -2.30 -9.23
CA PHE A 216 -4.39 -2.33 -10.67
C PHE A 216 -5.52 -3.29 -11.03
N ASP A 217 -6.32 -2.91 -12.01
CA ASP A 217 -7.35 -3.80 -12.52
C ASP A 217 -6.68 -4.92 -13.34
N PRO A 218 -7.24 -6.15 -13.30
CA PRO A 218 -6.71 -7.24 -14.12
C PRO A 218 -6.77 -6.83 -15.59
N PRO A 219 -5.77 -7.24 -16.42
CA PRO A 219 -5.79 -6.93 -17.84
C PRO A 219 -7.12 -7.43 -18.42
N GLN A 220 -7.87 -6.54 -19.06
CA GLN A 220 -9.13 -6.90 -19.71
C GLN A 220 -8.80 -7.95 -20.77
N GLN A 221 -9.34 -9.17 -20.61
CA GLN A 221 -9.28 -10.15 -21.67
C GLN A 221 -10.01 -9.56 -22.89
N PRO A 222 -9.44 -9.68 -24.10
CA PRO A 222 -10.13 -9.23 -25.30
C PRO A 222 -11.47 -9.97 -25.38
N PRO A 223 -12.53 -9.32 -25.88
CA PRO A 223 -13.82 -9.97 -26.01
C PRO A 223 -13.66 -11.23 -26.85
N THR A 224 -14.03 -12.38 -26.28
CA THR A 224 -14.25 -13.60 -27.05
C THR A 224 -15.40 -13.33 -28.01
N THR A 225 -15.04 -13.01 -29.26
CA THR A 225 -15.94 -13.01 -30.41
C THR A 225 -16.49 -14.39 -30.68
#